data_AF-A0A7C6SJ42-F1
#
_entry.id   AF-A0A7C6SJ42-F1
#
_cell.length_a   1.000
_cell.length_b   1.000
_cell.length_c   1.000
_cell.angle_alpha   90.00
_cell.angle_beta   90.00
_cell.angle_gamma   90.00
#
_symmetry.space_group_name_H-M   'P 1'
#
loop_
_entity.id
_entity.type
_entity.pdbx_description
1 polymer ?
#
loop_
_entity_poly.entity_id
_entity_poly.type
_entity_poly.pdbx_seq_one_letter_code
_entity_poly.pdbx_strand_id
1 'polypeptide(L)' 'MKSRVSVEYHVKKTNKEKEIEGRKIKYIGKVAYCDECKEEIFVPKIRDYNLKMLDDAYKEVNNEF' A
#
# COMPACT_ATOMS: atom_id res chain seq x y z
N MET A 1 1.08 -22.81 21.48
CA MET A 1 0.67 -22.48 20.10
C MET A 1 -0.21 -21.23 20.17
N LYS A 2 0.30 -20.04 19.83
CA LYS A 2 -0.51 -18.79 19.92
C LYS A 2 -1.55 -18.82 18.80
N SER A 3 -2.83 -18.90 19.18
CA SER A 3 -3.96 -18.93 18.25
C SER A 3 -3.92 -17.68 17.37
N ARG A 4 -3.96 -17.88 16.05
CA ARG A 4 -4.01 -16.81 15.06
C ARG A 4 -5.40 -16.21 15.12
N VAL A 5 -5.55 -15.07 15.77
CA VAL A 5 -6.74 -14.23 15.60
C VAL A 5 -6.71 -13.76 14.15
N SER A 6 -7.50 -14.38 13.29
CA SER A 6 -7.76 -13.88 11.95
C SER A 6 -8.62 -12.64 12.13
N VAL A 7 -7.98 -11.48 12.26
CA VAL A 7 -8.71 -10.20 12.23
C VAL A 7 -9.31 -10.07 10.83
N GLU A 8 -10.63 -10.04 10.74
CA GLU A 8 -11.30 -9.73 9.49
C GLU A 8 -11.05 -8.26 9.12
N TYR A 9 -10.70 -8.04 7.86
CA TYR A 9 -10.43 -6.72 7.34
C TYR A 9 -10.90 -6.64 5.89
N HIS A 10 -11.34 -5.45 5.50
CA HIS A 10 -11.61 -5.14 4.10
C HIS A 10 -10.48 -4.27 3.52
N VAL A 11 -10.28 -4.40 2.20
CA VAL A 11 -9.23 -3.67 1.48
C VAL A 11 -9.83 -2.65 0.54
N LYS A 12 -9.36 -1.39 0.64
CA LYS A 12 -9.74 -0.32 -0.29
C LYS A 12 -8.55 0.09 -1.14
N LYS A 13 -8.79 0.31 -2.43
CA LYS A 13 -7.82 0.99 -3.30
C LYS A 13 -7.83 2.48 -3.00
N THR A 14 -6.68 3.11 -3.02
CA THR A 14 -6.56 4.55 -2.79
C THR A 14 -5.40 5.13 -3.59
N ASN A 15 -5.56 6.39 -4.01
CA ASN A 15 -4.47 7.15 -4.62
C ASN A 15 -3.45 7.46 -3.53
N LYS A 16 -2.20 7.03 -3.74
CA LYS A 16 -1.07 7.35 -2.87
C LYS A 16 -0.11 8.26 -3.65
N GLU A 17 0.53 9.16 -2.93
CA GLU A 17 1.61 10.01 -3.44
C GLU A 17 2.81 9.84 -2.52
N LYS A 18 4.01 9.80 -3.10
CA LYS A 18 5.27 9.85 -2.37
C LYS A 18 6.25 10.74 -3.11
N GLU A 19 6.97 11.57 -2.37
CA GLU A 19 8.09 12.32 -2.91
C GLU A 19 9.37 11.50 -2.76
N ILE A 20 10.06 11.24 -3.87
CA ILE A 20 11.34 10.53 -3.92
C ILE A 20 12.27 11.36 -4.80
N GLU A 21 13.41 11.78 -4.26
CA GLU A 21 14.40 12.62 -4.98
C GLU A 21 13.80 13.90 -5.59
N GLY A 22 12.85 14.53 -4.88
CA GLY A 22 12.13 15.72 -5.36
C GLY A 22 11.08 15.44 -6.45
N ARG A 23 10.88 14.18 -6.87
CA ARG A 23 9.86 13.76 -7.83
C ARG A 23 8.63 13.26 -7.09
N LYS A 24 7.45 13.74 -7.49
CA LYS A 24 6.17 13.25 -6.97
C LYS A 24 5.74 12.00 -7.73
N ILE A 25 5.80 10.87 -7.07
CA ILE A 25 5.39 9.57 -7.59
C ILE A 25 3.97 9.28 -7.13
N LYS A 26 3.04 9.18 -8.08
CA LYS A 26 1.64 8.83 -7.82
C LYS A 26 1.40 7.39 -8.21
N TYR A 27 0.72 6.64 -7.36
CA TYR A 27 0.42 5.23 -7.61
C TYR A 27 -0.88 4.80 -6.93
N ILE A 28 -1.49 3.73 -7.44
CA ILE A 28 -2.68 3.11 -6.82
C ILE A 28 -2.23 2.13 -5.75
N GLY A 29 -2.39 2.53 -4.49
CA GLY A 29 -2.13 1.67 -3.33
C GLY A 29 -3.40 0.97 -2.81
N LYS A 30 -3.20 0.16 -1.79
CA LYS A 30 -4.24 -0.50 -1.00
C LYS A 30 -4.06 -0.18 0.48
N VAL A 31 -5.18 -0.08 1.19
CA VAL A 31 -5.24 0.08 2.66
C VAL A 31 -6.18 -0.98 3.21
N ALA A 32 -5.76 -1.67 4.27
CA ALA A 32 -6.64 -2.56 5.03
C ALA A 32 -7.24 -1.81 6.21
N TYR A 33 -8.54 -2.04 6.42
CA TYR A 33 -9.27 -1.52 7.56
C TYR A 33 -9.84 -2.69 8.35
N CYS A 34 -9.61 -2.70 9.65
CA CYS A 34 -10.20 -3.70 10.55
C CYS A 34 -11.73 -3.61 10.48
N ASP A 35 -12.41 -4.74 10.34
CA ASP A 35 -13.87 -4.75 10.28
C ASP A 35 -14.53 -4.48 11.64
N GLU A 36 -13.80 -4.65 12.74
CA GLU A 36 -14.29 -4.38 14.09
C GLU A 36 -14.08 -2.91 14.48
N CYS A 37 -12.83 -2.43 14.54
CA CYS A 37 -12.53 -1.08 15.00
C CYS A 37 -12.53 -0.02 13.91
N LYS A 38 -12.64 -0.41 12.63
CA LYS A 38 -12.63 0.49 11.45
C LYS A 38 -11.33 1.29 11.23
N GLU A 39 -10.32 1.05 12.06
CA GLU A 39 -8.99 1.66 11.92
C GLU A 39 -8.17 1.00 10.81
N GLU A 40 -7.20 1.74 10.27
CA GLU A 40 -6.21 1.21 9.34
C GLU A 40 -5.31 0.20 10.07
N ILE A 41 -5.12 -0.97 9.46
CA ILE A 41 -4.24 -2.02 9.99
C ILE A 41 -3.11 -2.34 9.02
N PHE A 42 -1.97 -2.72 9.60
CA PHE A 42 -0.83 -3.15 8.82
C PHE A 42 -0.94 -4.63 8.41
N VAL A 43 -1.05 -4.88 7.11
CA VAL A 43 -1.02 -6.22 6.53
C VAL A 43 0.22 -6.35 5.63
N PRO A 44 1.17 -7.27 5.92
CA PRO A 44 2.42 -7.40 5.15
C PRO A 44 2.19 -7.55 3.64
N LYS A 45 1.23 -8.39 3.22
CA LYS A 45 0.91 -8.58 1.79
C LYS A 45 0.44 -7.29 1.10
N ILE A 46 -0.24 -6.40 1.82
CA ILE A 46 -0.68 -5.09 1.28
C ILE A 46 0.52 -4.15 1.18
N ARG A 47 1.43 -4.18 2.15
CA ARG A 47 2.69 -3.43 2.09
C ARG A 47 3.51 -3.84 0.88
N ASP A 48 3.69 -5.15 0.65
CA ASP A 48 4.45 -5.67 -0.49
C ASP A 48 3.83 -5.23 -1.82
N TYR A 49 2.50 -5.33 -1.95
CA TYR A 49 1.78 -4.81 -3.11
C TYR A 49 2.03 -3.31 -3.32
N ASN A 50 1.92 -2.51 -2.25
CA ASN A 50 2.12 -1.06 -2.33
C ASN A 50 3.56 -0.68 -2.71
N LEU A 51 4.55 -1.43 -2.23
CA LEU A 51 5.96 -1.22 -2.59
C LEU A 51 6.20 -1.54 -4.07
N LYS A 52 5.59 -2.62 -4.59
CA LYS A 52 5.66 -2.95 -6.01
C LYS A 52 5.04 -1.84 -6.88
N MET A 53 3.84 -1.38 -6.54
CA MET A 53 3.17 -0.31 -7.30
C MET A 53 3.96 1.01 -7.28
N LEU A 54 4.61 1.32 -6.16
CA LEU A 54 5.48 2.48 -6.05
C LEU A 54 6.75 2.33 -6.90
N ASP A 55 7.38 1.15 -6.90
CA ASP A 55 8.56 0.84 -7.70
C ASP A 55 8.26 0.90 -9.21
N ASP A 56 7.13 0.33 -9.64
CA ASP A 56 6.66 0.39 -11.02
C ASP A 56 6.42 1.85 -11.46
N ALA A 57 5.71 2.64 -10.65
CA ALA A 57 5.46 4.07 -10.93
C ALA A 57 6.75 4.91 -10.90
N TYR A 58 7.69 4.59 -10.02
CA TYR A 58 9.00 5.24 -9.97
C TYR A 58 9.79 4.98 -11.25
N LYS A 59 9.80 3.73 -11.74
CA LYS A 59 10.44 3.38 -13.01
C LYS A 59 9.80 4.10 -14.19
N GLU A 60 8.48 4.22 -14.24
CA GLU A 60 7.80 4.96 -15.32
C GLU A 60 8.21 6.43 -15.34
N VAL A 61 8.27 7.09 -14.18
CA VAL A 61 8.69 8.50 -14.07
C VAL A 61 10.19 8.67 -14.39
N ASN A 62 11.02 7.65 -14.18
CA ASN A 62 12.46 7.73 -14.37
C ASN A 62 12.97 7.17 -15.70
N ASN A 63 12.18 6.35 -16.39
CA ASN A 63 12.46 5.86 -17.73
C ASN A 63 12.00 6.83 -18.83
N GLU A 64 11.83 8.13 -18.50
CA GLU A 64 11.63 9.19 -19.49
C GLU A 64 12.95 9.52 -20.24
N PHE A 65 13.71 8.54 -20.75
CA PHE A 65 14.81 8.73 -21.70
C PHE A 65 15.06 7.47 -22.55
#